data_AF-A0AAQ3L9Q3-F1
#
_entry.id   AF-A0AAQ3L9Q3-F1
#
_cell.length_a   1.000
_cell.length_b   1.000
_cell.length_c   1.000
_cell.angle_alpha   90.00
_cell.angle_beta   90.00
_cell.angle_gamma   90.00
#
_symmetry.space_group_name_H-M   'P 1'
#
loop_
_entity.id
_entity.type
_entity.pdbx_description
1 polymer ?
#
loop_
_entity_poly.entity_id
_entity_poly.type
_entity_poly.pdbx_seq_one_letter_code
_entity_poly.pdbx_strand_id
1 'polypeptide(L)'
;MHNQNHIGLMVAGASRLCIATCFVIGVLFSNAHAAKVLPVLNDPIDSQTLRPNSTPIQIDLDTVFGTEEIDDNAVRFTSQFSIGDVPLIIDLALFTNRTPATRANFLNYVSDGDYDNQIIHRTVPGFVAQGGGFDLTGSAIPTDAPVVNEFGISNTLWTVAMAKLGSDPNSATSQWFINLGANSSNLDNQNGGFTAFARVLQSTQDDVTVLTSTANFPIFNLGGAFTSIPLFNTYTGGNPLTNQLNLFTTATLVPVDPGDAGELTTLTYAISSNSNPGLVAATIDNDSEFNLVFTADTLGSATITVRATDSVGNAVDSTFTITVADFFDDWRSANFTGNDITDDLISGPDVDANKDGVTNLELFAHNLPLAGLQLSPVVVGFVESNDSTVPEFTFPFRNDIAGLSYDLEYSEDLGVTDAWASVPFSEISRLTNDNVDTITLRINTGSFTPSSPGFYRWSVQLDSE
;
A
#
# COMPACT_ATOMS: atom_id res chain seq x y z
N MET A 1 -26.02 29.47 -76.56
CA MET A 1 -26.52 30.83 -76.85
C MET A 1 -27.88 30.66 -77.50
N HIS A 2 -29.01 31.19 -77.05
CA HIS A 2 -29.44 31.95 -75.87
C HIS A 2 -30.95 31.69 -75.79
N ASN A 3 -31.51 31.36 -74.63
CA ASN A 3 -32.91 30.93 -74.52
C ASN A 3 -33.81 32.03 -73.93
N GLN A 4 -34.73 32.44 -74.81
CA GLN A 4 -36.07 33.04 -74.72
C GLN A 4 -36.79 33.21 -73.34
N ASN A 5 -37.38 34.41 -73.21
CA ASN A 5 -38.79 34.76 -72.86
C ASN A 5 -39.32 34.81 -71.41
N HIS A 6 -39.63 36.04 -70.95
CA HIS A 6 -40.99 36.65 -70.73
C HIS A 6 -42.11 35.78 -70.08
N ILE A 7 -43.00 36.18 -69.14
CA ILE A 7 -43.60 37.46 -68.64
C ILE A 7 -44.44 37.18 -67.36
N GLY A 8 -44.67 38.19 -66.50
CA GLY A 8 -45.88 38.36 -65.65
C GLY A 8 -45.59 38.98 -64.27
N LEU A 9 -45.59 40.30 -64.06
CA LEU A 9 -46.69 41.28 -63.87
C LEU A 9 -47.48 41.17 -62.54
N MET A 10 -47.29 42.16 -61.64
CA MET A 10 -48.28 42.92 -60.80
C MET A 10 -47.51 43.64 -59.67
N VAL A 11 -47.21 44.95 -59.76
CA VAL A 11 -47.97 46.17 -59.38
C VAL A 11 -48.24 46.36 -57.86
N ALA A 12 -47.42 47.26 -57.29
CA ALA A 12 -47.65 48.33 -56.30
C ALA A 12 -48.32 48.08 -54.93
N GLY A 13 -47.70 48.56 -53.86
CA GLY A 13 -48.37 48.80 -52.58
C GLY A 13 -47.44 49.28 -51.45
N ALA A 14 -47.79 50.41 -50.83
CA ALA A 14 -46.99 51.18 -49.89
C ALA A 14 -46.84 50.59 -48.47
N SER A 15 -45.73 50.99 -47.82
CA SER A 15 -45.60 51.49 -46.44
C SER A 15 -46.40 50.90 -45.26
N ARG A 16 -45.63 50.38 -44.28
CA ARG A 16 -45.80 50.36 -42.81
C ARG A 16 -47.15 49.90 -42.21
N LEU A 17 -47.18 48.73 -41.55
CA LEU A 17 -47.58 48.56 -40.13
C LEU A 17 -47.26 47.15 -39.59
N CYS A 18 -47.15 47.09 -38.27
CA CYS A 18 -46.71 46.06 -37.31
C CYS A 18 -47.32 44.63 -37.38
N ILE A 19 -46.63 43.72 -36.68
CA ILE A 19 -47.00 42.39 -36.11
C ILE A 19 -46.56 41.14 -36.92
N ALA A 20 -45.47 40.51 -36.46
CA ALA A 20 -45.35 39.04 -36.42
C ALA A 20 -44.19 38.61 -35.49
N THR A 21 -44.56 37.96 -34.40
CA THR A 21 -43.86 37.02 -33.52
C THR A 21 -42.51 36.50 -34.04
N CYS A 22 -41.40 36.84 -33.38
CA CYS A 22 -40.13 36.14 -33.56
C CYS A 22 -39.86 35.22 -32.37
N PHE A 23 -39.61 33.96 -32.71
CA PHE A 23 -39.32 32.82 -31.86
C PHE A 23 -38.14 33.07 -30.90
N VAL A 24 -38.29 32.55 -29.68
CA VAL A 24 -37.22 32.31 -28.71
C VAL A 24 -36.25 31.29 -29.28
N ILE A 25 -34.96 31.64 -29.42
CA ILE A 25 -33.83 30.74 -29.14
C ILE A 25 -32.70 31.62 -28.60
N GLY A 26 -32.75 31.94 -27.30
CA GLY A 26 -31.58 32.37 -26.55
C GLY A 26 -30.83 31.12 -26.12
N VAL A 27 -29.81 30.72 -26.88
CA VAL A 27 -28.89 29.67 -26.45
C VAL A 27 -27.96 30.27 -25.40
N LEU A 28 -28.29 30.09 -24.12
CA LEU A 28 -27.30 30.19 -23.05
C LEU A 28 -26.57 28.85 -23.02
N PHE A 29 -25.48 28.72 -23.79
CA PHE A 29 -24.45 27.76 -23.42
C PHE A 29 -23.71 28.35 -22.23
N SER A 30 -24.11 27.96 -21.02
CA SER A 30 -23.16 27.92 -19.92
C SER A 30 -22.08 26.92 -20.35
N ASN A 31 -20.87 27.40 -20.66
CA ASN A 31 -19.72 26.50 -20.65
C ASN A 31 -19.61 26.03 -19.21
N ALA A 32 -20.06 24.81 -18.93
CA ALA A 32 -19.69 24.13 -17.71
C ALA A 32 -18.16 24.08 -17.72
N HIS A 33 -17.54 24.77 -16.77
CA HIS A 33 -16.13 24.57 -16.50
C HIS A 33 -15.99 23.08 -16.13
N ALA A 34 -15.12 22.35 -16.82
CA ALA A 34 -14.78 21.02 -16.34
C ALA A 34 -14.12 21.17 -14.97
N ALA A 35 -14.43 20.27 -14.05
CA ALA A 35 -13.86 20.32 -12.71
C ALA A 35 -12.46 19.70 -12.74
N LYS A 36 -11.50 20.33 -12.07
CA LYS A 36 -10.15 19.77 -11.89
C LYS A 36 -10.23 18.55 -10.99
N VAL A 37 -9.60 17.45 -11.39
CA VAL A 37 -9.62 16.19 -10.65
C VAL A 37 -8.24 15.54 -10.51
N LEU A 38 -8.10 14.71 -9.48
CA LEU A 38 -6.97 13.81 -9.29
C LEU A 38 -7.46 12.37 -9.09
N PRO A 39 -6.72 11.36 -9.55
CA PRO A 39 -7.06 9.97 -9.28
C PRO A 39 -6.83 9.64 -7.80
N VAL A 40 -7.74 8.85 -7.24
CA VAL A 40 -7.71 8.34 -5.87
C VAL A 40 -7.94 6.83 -5.86
N LEU A 41 -7.42 6.18 -4.82
CA LEU A 41 -7.75 4.80 -4.50
C LEU A 41 -8.92 4.80 -3.51
N ASN A 42 -10.05 4.23 -3.93
CA ASN A 42 -11.26 4.15 -3.12
C ASN A 42 -11.23 2.89 -2.26
N ASP A 43 -11.01 1.75 -2.89
CA ASP A 43 -11.02 0.44 -2.25
C ASP A 43 -9.83 -0.38 -2.80
N PRO A 44 -8.74 -0.56 -2.04
CA PRO A 44 -7.59 -1.34 -2.51
C PRO A 44 -8.01 -2.78 -2.79
N ILE A 45 -7.41 -3.38 -3.83
CA ILE A 45 -7.60 -4.81 -4.09
C ILE A 45 -6.91 -5.60 -2.97
N ASP A 46 -7.66 -6.44 -2.27
CA ASP A 46 -7.09 -7.31 -1.24
C ASP A 46 -6.19 -8.40 -1.82
N SER A 47 -5.16 -8.75 -1.05
CA SER A 47 -4.34 -9.93 -1.35
C SER A 47 -5.14 -11.20 -1.08
N GLN A 48 -4.96 -12.22 -1.93
CA GLN A 48 -5.75 -13.44 -1.88
C GLN A 48 -4.86 -14.67 -1.91
N THR A 49 -5.32 -15.71 -1.22
CA THR A 49 -4.77 -17.07 -1.35
C THR A 49 -5.81 -17.96 -1.97
N LEU A 50 -5.44 -18.64 -3.06
CA LEU A 50 -6.31 -19.41 -3.93
C LEU A 50 -5.80 -20.84 -4.07
N ARG A 51 -6.71 -21.72 -4.48
CA ARG A 51 -6.42 -23.13 -4.78
C ARG A 51 -5.90 -23.27 -6.21
N PRO A 52 -5.11 -24.32 -6.53
CA PRO A 52 -4.80 -24.62 -7.92
C PRO A 52 -6.09 -24.84 -8.71
N ASN A 53 -6.09 -24.43 -9.98
CA ASN A 53 -7.24 -24.56 -10.86
C ASN A 53 -8.49 -23.78 -10.39
N SER A 54 -8.31 -22.76 -9.53
CA SER A 54 -9.39 -21.82 -9.19
C SER A 54 -9.95 -21.15 -10.45
N THR A 55 -11.23 -20.82 -10.42
CA THR A 55 -11.86 -20.06 -11.52
C THR A 55 -11.23 -18.68 -11.65
N PRO A 56 -11.13 -18.12 -12.87
CA PRO A 56 -10.64 -16.76 -13.06
C PRO A 56 -11.36 -15.74 -12.18
N ILE A 57 -10.62 -14.73 -11.73
CA ILE A 57 -11.17 -13.61 -10.97
C ILE A 57 -11.36 -12.42 -11.90
N GLN A 58 -12.49 -11.73 -11.75
CA GLN A 58 -12.82 -10.51 -12.47
C GLN A 58 -13.09 -9.39 -11.46
N ILE A 59 -12.49 -8.22 -11.68
CA ILE A 59 -12.58 -7.05 -10.80
C ILE A 59 -12.93 -5.84 -11.65
N ASP A 60 -13.99 -5.13 -11.30
CA ASP A 60 -14.34 -3.85 -11.91
C ASP A 60 -13.45 -2.74 -11.34
N LEU A 61 -12.53 -2.22 -12.14
CA LEU A 61 -11.57 -1.21 -11.70
C LEU A 61 -12.22 0.16 -11.38
N ASP A 62 -13.43 0.43 -11.87
CA ASP A 62 -14.17 1.65 -11.52
C ASP A 62 -14.71 1.61 -10.08
N THR A 63 -14.70 0.44 -9.44
CA THR A 63 -15.00 0.31 -8.00
C THR A 63 -13.77 0.50 -7.13
N VAL A 64 -12.59 0.12 -7.64
CA VAL A 64 -11.29 0.20 -6.97
C VAL A 64 -10.76 1.64 -6.98
N PHE A 65 -10.84 2.28 -8.14
CA PHE A 65 -10.29 3.62 -8.39
C PHE A 65 -11.39 4.65 -8.62
N GLY A 66 -11.08 5.91 -8.35
CA GLY A 66 -11.98 7.02 -8.66
C GLY A 66 -11.21 8.31 -8.91
N THR A 67 -11.96 9.39 -9.15
CA THR A 67 -11.43 10.74 -9.21
C THR A 67 -12.00 11.59 -8.09
N GLU A 68 -11.18 12.46 -7.52
CA GLU A 68 -11.63 13.49 -6.59
C GLU A 68 -11.43 14.87 -7.19
N GLU A 69 -12.46 15.69 -7.09
CA GLU A 69 -12.40 17.09 -7.45
C GLU A 69 -11.50 17.85 -6.48
N ILE A 70 -10.73 18.78 -7.03
CA ILE A 70 -9.82 19.64 -6.26
C ILE A 70 -10.15 21.11 -6.46
N ASP A 71 -9.66 21.94 -5.54
CA ASP A 71 -9.74 23.39 -5.68
C ASP A 71 -8.96 23.93 -6.89
N ASP A 72 -9.40 25.10 -7.38
CA ASP A 72 -8.66 25.87 -8.39
C ASP A 72 -7.28 26.34 -7.90
N ASN A 73 -7.09 26.42 -6.58
CA ASN A 73 -5.85 26.81 -5.93
C ASN A 73 -5.32 25.68 -5.04
N ALA A 74 -4.01 25.47 -5.05
CA ALA A 74 -3.31 24.65 -4.09
C ALA A 74 -2.81 25.51 -2.91
N VAL A 75 -2.54 24.87 -1.78
CA VAL A 75 -1.81 25.49 -0.67
C VAL A 75 -0.32 25.22 -0.87
N ARG A 76 0.44 26.28 -1.15
CA ARG A 76 1.90 26.27 -1.29
C ARG A 76 2.57 26.53 0.03
N PHE A 77 3.36 25.57 0.48
CA PHE A 77 4.36 25.75 1.52
C PHE A 77 5.71 26.10 0.90
N THR A 78 6.28 27.24 1.28
CA THR A 78 7.62 27.65 0.80
C THR A 78 8.66 27.42 1.88
N SER A 79 9.64 26.56 1.60
CA SER A 79 10.72 26.28 2.54
C SER A 79 11.68 27.47 2.64
N GLN A 80 12.34 27.62 3.79
CA GLN A 80 13.48 28.56 3.89
C GLN A 80 14.69 28.11 3.05
N PHE A 81 14.68 26.87 2.56
CA PHE A 81 15.79 26.26 1.82
C PHE A 81 15.55 26.27 0.31
N SER A 82 16.66 26.28 -0.41
CA SER A 82 16.70 26.26 -1.88
C SER A 82 17.70 25.22 -2.36
N ILE A 83 17.44 24.60 -3.52
CA ILE A 83 18.44 23.82 -4.25
C ILE A 83 19.08 24.76 -5.28
N GLY A 84 20.31 25.20 -4.98
CA GLY A 84 20.93 26.29 -5.74
C GLY A 84 20.08 27.56 -5.61
N ASP A 85 19.65 28.11 -6.75
CA ASP A 85 18.81 29.32 -6.80
C ASP A 85 17.30 29.02 -6.87
N VAL A 86 16.89 27.74 -6.77
CA VAL A 86 15.49 27.32 -6.86
C VAL A 86 14.90 27.11 -5.47
N PRO A 87 13.82 27.81 -5.08
CA PRO A 87 13.18 27.62 -3.78
C PRO A 87 12.52 26.24 -3.71
N LEU A 88 12.64 25.57 -2.56
CA LEU A 88 11.93 24.31 -2.31
C LEU A 88 10.48 24.61 -1.91
N ILE A 89 9.54 24.02 -2.65
CA ILE A 89 8.11 24.24 -2.43
C ILE A 89 7.36 22.91 -2.31
N ILE A 90 6.23 22.94 -1.62
CA ILE A 90 5.27 21.83 -1.58
C ILE A 90 3.89 22.40 -1.88
N ASP A 91 3.26 21.92 -2.94
CA ASP A 91 1.91 22.33 -3.30
C ASP A 91 0.91 21.22 -2.98
N LEU A 92 -0.08 21.54 -2.16
CA LEU A 92 -1.14 20.64 -1.74
C LEU A 92 -2.46 20.99 -2.44
N ALA A 93 -2.93 20.11 -3.32
CA ALA A 93 -4.26 20.20 -3.91
C ALA A 93 -5.30 19.59 -2.98
N LEU A 94 -6.22 20.42 -2.49
CA LEU A 94 -7.24 20.01 -1.50
C LEU A 94 -8.44 19.38 -2.22
N PHE A 95 -8.92 18.25 -1.70
CA PHE A 95 -10.13 17.59 -2.19
C PHE A 95 -11.38 18.31 -1.70
N THR A 96 -12.37 18.49 -2.58
CA THR A 96 -13.56 19.31 -2.27
C THR A 96 -14.77 18.50 -1.84
N ASN A 97 -14.94 17.28 -2.37
CA ASN A 97 -16.20 16.54 -2.26
C ASN A 97 -16.30 15.65 -1.01
N ARG A 98 -15.30 14.81 -0.74
CA ARG A 98 -15.35 13.84 0.38
C ARG A 98 -14.93 14.38 1.74
N THR A 99 -14.17 15.48 1.78
CA THR A 99 -13.57 15.99 3.03
C THR A 99 -13.86 17.48 3.30
N PRO A 100 -15.11 17.95 3.16
CA PRO A 100 -15.43 19.37 3.22
C PRO A 100 -15.12 20.03 4.58
N ALA A 101 -15.34 19.35 5.72
CA ALA A 101 -15.07 19.93 7.03
C ALA A 101 -13.55 20.01 7.29
N THR A 102 -12.83 18.97 6.91
CA THR A 102 -11.36 18.89 7.05
C THR A 102 -10.66 19.93 6.19
N ARG A 103 -11.09 20.04 4.91
CA ARG A 103 -10.62 21.08 3.99
C ARG A 103 -10.85 22.48 4.56
N ALA A 104 -12.06 22.76 5.07
CA ALA A 104 -12.40 24.07 5.62
C ALA A 104 -11.54 24.41 6.86
N ASN A 105 -11.34 23.44 7.75
CA ASN A 105 -10.46 23.60 8.92
C ASN A 105 -9.01 23.88 8.50
N PHE A 106 -8.45 23.10 7.57
CA PHE A 106 -7.08 23.32 7.09
C PHE A 106 -6.89 24.71 6.46
N LEU A 107 -7.86 25.14 5.63
CA LEU A 107 -7.84 26.47 5.03
C LEU A 107 -8.00 27.60 6.07
N ASN A 108 -8.66 27.35 7.21
CA ASN A 108 -8.76 28.32 8.30
C ASN A 108 -7.36 28.63 8.86
N TYR A 109 -6.59 27.60 9.20
CA TYR A 109 -5.20 27.76 9.68
C TYR A 109 -4.28 28.44 8.65
N VAL A 110 -4.47 28.15 7.36
CA VAL A 110 -3.75 28.86 6.28
C VAL A 110 -4.14 30.34 6.25
N SER A 111 -5.44 30.65 6.34
CA SER A 111 -5.96 32.02 6.30
C SER A 111 -5.55 32.86 7.52
N ASP A 112 -5.46 32.23 8.69
CA ASP A 112 -5.08 32.88 9.95
C ASP A 112 -3.56 33.06 10.07
N GLY A 113 -2.78 32.46 9.16
CA GLY A 113 -1.31 32.53 9.14
C GLY A 113 -0.66 31.61 10.18
N ASP A 114 -1.41 30.70 10.79
CA ASP A 114 -0.93 29.80 11.85
C ASP A 114 0.13 28.80 11.34
N TYR A 115 0.10 28.50 10.05
CA TYR A 115 1.11 27.66 9.39
C TYR A 115 2.34 28.44 8.90
N ASP A 116 2.39 29.77 9.05
CA ASP A 116 3.59 30.53 8.73
C ASP A 116 4.69 30.23 9.75
N ASN A 117 5.91 30.00 9.26
CA ASN A 117 7.06 29.59 10.06
C ASN A 117 6.85 28.29 10.85
N GLN A 118 6.01 27.38 10.35
CA GLN A 118 5.87 26.04 10.91
C GLN A 118 7.06 25.13 10.56
N ILE A 119 7.26 24.09 11.36
CA ILE A 119 8.26 23.05 11.08
C ILE A 119 7.62 21.68 10.78
N ILE A 120 8.32 20.87 9.99
CA ILE A 120 8.13 19.41 10.03
C ILE A 120 8.81 18.89 11.29
N HIS A 121 8.01 18.55 12.29
CA HIS A 121 8.51 18.16 13.61
C HIS A 121 8.72 16.65 13.75
N ARG A 122 8.17 15.86 12.80
CA ARG A 122 8.32 14.40 12.77
C ARG A 122 8.42 13.90 11.33
N THR A 123 9.48 13.15 11.05
CA THR A 123 9.65 12.41 9.78
C THR A 123 10.01 10.97 10.09
N VAL A 124 9.31 10.04 9.43
CA VAL A 124 9.61 8.61 9.43
C VAL A 124 9.77 8.19 7.95
N PRO A 125 10.99 7.88 7.47
CA PRO A 125 11.25 7.57 6.07
C PRO A 125 10.39 6.41 5.58
N GLY A 126 9.81 6.55 4.39
CA GLY A 126 8.88 5.56 3.82
C GLY A 126 7.51 5.48 4.49
N PHE A 127 7.25 6.29 5.53
CA PHE A 127 5.96 6.35 6.21
C PHE A 127 5.35 7.75 6.10
N VAL A 128 5.74 8.71 6.94
CA VAL A 128 5.10 10.04 6.98
C VAL A 128 6.08 11.17 7.29
N ALA A 129 5.78 12.36 6.78
CA ALA A 129 6.33 13.64 7.25
C ALA A 129 5.19 14.49 7.81
N GLN A 130 5.30 14.91 9.07
CA GLN A 130 4.21 15.52 9.85
C GLN A 130 4.55 16.96 10.26
N GLY A 131 3.62 17.87 9.96
CA GLY A 131 3.70 19.31 10.18
C GLY A 131 2.45 19.86 10.89
N GLY A 132 2.31 21.18 10.92
CA GLY A 132 1.13 21.86 11.48
C GLY A 132 0.99 21.79 13.01
N GLY A 133 2.00 21.29 13.73
CA GLY A 133 1.97 21.15 15.18
C GLY A 133 2.78 22.20 15.94
N PHE A 134 3.89 22.67 15.36
CA PHE A 134 4.84 23.53 16.05
C PHE A 134 5.43 24.58 15.11
N ASP A 135 5.73 25.74 15.67
CA ASP A 135 6.44 26.83 15.00
C ASP A 135 7.97 26.68 15.11
N LEU A 136 8.69 27.63 14.52
CA LEU A 136 10.17 27.72 14.55
C LEU A 136 10.77 27.78 15.96
N THR A 137 9.99 28.16 16.98
CA THR A 137 10.42 28.22 18.38
C THR A 137 10.20 26.89 19.11
N GLY A 138 9.53 25.93 18.46
CA GLY A 138 9.05 24.69 19.07
C GLY A 138 7.78 24.88 19.90
N SER A 139 7.12 26.04 19.79
CA SER A 139 5.85 26.30 20.46
C SER A 139 4.72 25.66 19.66
N ALA A 140 3.72 25.13 20.37
CA ALA A 140 2.57 24.52 19.72
C ALA A 140 1.76 25.59 18.97
N ILE A 141 1.33 25.25 17.75
CA ILE A 141 0.38 26.07 16.99
C ILE A 141 -0.95 26.10 17.77
N PRO A 142 -1.56 27.29 17.99
CA PRO A 142 -2.89 27.38 18.61
C PRO A 142 -3.91 26.55 17.84
N THR A 143 -4.78 25.84 18.55
CA THR A 143 -5.74 24.92 17.92
C THR A 143 -7.18 25.43 18.02
N ASP A 144 -7.93 25.32 16.93
CA ASP A 144 -9.38 25.40 16.89
C ASP A 144 -10.04 24.14 17.49
N ALA A 145 -11.38 24.12 17.48
CA ALA A 145 -12.14 22.95 17.88
C ALA A 145 -11.84 21.76 16.94
N PRO A 146 -11.78 20.52 17.47
CA PRO A 146 -11.55 19.35 16.63
C PRO A 146 -12.60 19.14 15.54
N VAL A 147 -12.17 18.62 14.40
CA VAL A 147 -13.06 18.23 13.29
C VAL A 147 -13.47 16.76 13.36
N VAL A 148 -14.64 16.47 12.81
CA VAL A 148 -15.13 15.10 12.62
C VAL A 148 -14.26 14.39 11.59
N ASN A 149 -13.96 13.11 11.81
CA ASN A 149 -13.23 12.28 10.86
C ASN A 149 -14.08 12.01 9.61
N GLU A 150 -13.56 12.34 8.44
CA GLU A 150 -14.19 12.18 7.12
C GLU A 150 -13.40 11.17 6.26
N PHE A 151 -12.96 10.06 6.86
CA PHE A 151 -12.22 9.03 6.13
C PHE A 151 -13.06 8.45 4.98
N GLY A 152 -12.41 8.24 3.83
CA GLY A 152 -13.04 7.77 2.58
C GLY A 152 -12.14 7.85 1.35
N ILE A 153 -10.89 8.28 1.51
CA ILE A 153 -9.83 8.26 0.51
C ILE A 153 -8.66 7.52 1.16
N SER A 154 -8.13 6.50 0.49
CA SER A 154 -7.06 5.65 1.02
C SER A 154 -5.74 6.42 1.20
N ASN A 155 -5.03 6.16 2.30
CA ASN A 155 -3.73 6.77 2.63
C ASN A 155 -2.58 6.17 1.78
N THR A 156 -2.59 6.53 0.50
CA THR A 156 -1.57 6.13 -0.48
C THR A 156 -0.46 7.17 -0.61
N LEU A 157 0.62 6.81 -1.29
CA LEU A 157 1.77 7.69 -1.52
C LEU A 157 1.31 9.06 -2.06
N TRP A 158 1.85 10.14 -1.47
CA TRP A 158 1.56 11.55 -1.79
C TRP A 158 0.22 12.11 -1.33
N THR A 159 -0.66 11.31 -0.72
CA THR A 159 -1.84 11.85 -0.04
C THR A 159 -1.42 12.59 1.24
N VAL A 160 -2.21 13.60 1.63
CA VAL A 160 -2.04 14.35 2.87
C VAL A 160 -3.26 14.13 3.75
N ALA A 161 -3.03 13.75 5.00
CA ALA A 161 -4.07 13.42 5.94
C ALA A 161 -3.89 14.14 7.28
N MET A 162 -4.98 14.28 8.03
CA MET A 162 -4.96 14.90 9.36
C MET A 162 -4.39 13.96 10.42
N ALA A 163 -3.48 14.45 11.26
CA ALA A 163 -3.06 13.74 12.45
C ALA A 163 -4.11 13.85 13.57
N LYS A 164 -4.21 12.81 14.40
CA LYS A 164 -5.19 12.71 15.48
C LYS A 164 -4.65 11.92 16.66
N LEU A 165 -5.31 12.04 17.80
CA LEU A 165 -5.02 11.23 18.99
C LEU A 165 -5.38 9.77 18.71
N GLY A 166 -4.50 8.83 19.09
CA GLY A 166 -4.61 7.42 18.70
C GLY A 166 -5.86 6.66 19.22
N SER A 167 -6.64 7.26 20.13
CA SER A 167 -7.86 6.67 20.69
C SER A 167 -9.13 7.50 20.43
N ASP A 168 -9.00 8.60 19.67
CA ASP A 168 -10.13 9.47 19.37
C ASP A 168 -10.16 9.80 17.87
N PRO A 169 -11.10 9.22 17.09
CA PRO A 169 -11.20 9.47 15.66
C PRO A 169 -11.45 10.93 15.33
N ASN A 170 -12.19 11.68 16.17
CA ASN A 170 -12.66 13.03 15.90
C ASN A 170 -11.82 14.10 16.64
N SER A 171 -10.52 13.85 16.80
CA SER A 171 -9.60 14.71 17.57
C SER A 171 -8.65 15.56 16.72
N ALA A 172 -8.75 15.46 15.39
CA ALA A 172 -7.92 16.23 14.47
C ALA A 172 -8.17 17.75 14.61
N THR A 173 -7.08 18.53 14.63
CA THR A 173 -7.10 20.00 14.72
C THR A 173 -6.18 20.62 13.67
N SER A 174 -4.96 21.02 14.02
CA SER A 174 -4.01 21.71 13.13
C SER A 174 -3.00 20.79 12.45
N GLN A 175 -2.73 19.62 13.02
CA GLN A 175 -1.64 18.76 12.56
C GLN A 175 -2.03 17.91 11.36
N TRP A 176 -1.11 17.80 10.42
CA TRP A 176 -1.27 17.04 9.18
C TRP A 176 0.02 16.30 8.85
N PHE A 177 -0.08 15.29 7.99
CA PHE A 177 1.09 14.58 7.49
C PHE A 177 0.94 14.23 6.01
N ILE A 178 2.08 14.21 5.31
CA ILE A 178 2.20 13.68 3.94
C ILE A 178 2.59 12.21 4.03
N ASN A 179 1.89 11.35 3.30
CA ASN A 179 2.24 9.95 3.12
C ASN A 179 3.45 9.82 2.17
N LEU A 180 4.58 9.33 2.70
CA LEU A 180 5.84 9.08 1.96
C LEU A 180 5.96 7.63 1.46
N GLY A 181 4.90 6.84 1.63
CA GLY A 181 4.78 5.45 1.24
C GLY A 181 3.31 5.06 1.10
N ALA A 182 3.06 3.81 0.67
CA ALA A 182 1.72 3.24 0.67
C ALA A 182 1.37 2.77 2.09
N ASN A 183 0.57 3.57 2.80
CA ASN A 183 0.31 3.38 4.23
C ASN A 183 -1.11 2.87 4.52
N SER A 184 -1.87 2.52 3.48
CA SER A 184 -3.27 2.13 3.54
C SER A 184 -3.52 0.95 4.49
N SER A 185 -2.65 -0.07 4.45
CA SER A 185 -2.76 -1.26 5.32
C SER A 185 -2.80 -0.93 6.82
N ASN A 186 -2.20 0.19 7.23
CA ASN A 186 -2.14 0.65 8.61
C ASN A 186 -3.10 1.82 8.88
N LEU A 187 -3.00 2.91 8.11
CA LEU A 187 -3.71 4.16 8.38
C LEU A 187 -5.18 4.11 8.00
N ASP A 188 -5.61 3.25 7.09
CA ASP A 188 -7.02 3.15 6.73
C ASP A 188 -7.79 2.29 7.74
N ASN A 189 -7.12 1.33 8.37
CA ASN A 189 -7.73 0.28 9.19
C ASN A 189 -7.70 0.55 10.71
N GLN A 190 -7.14 1.68 11.15
CA GLN A 190 -7.01 2.00 12.58
C GLN A 190 -7.72 3.30 12.94
N ASN A 191 -8.19 3.39 14.19
CA ASN A 191 -8.79 4.60 14.74
C ASN A 191 -9.90 5.20 13.84
N GLY A 192 -10.62 4.39 13.06
CA GLY A 192 -11.62 4.84 12.08
C GLY A 192 -11.08 5.42 10.77
N GLY A 193 -9.82 5.16 10.44
CA GLY A 193 -9.13 5.66 9.24
C GLY A 193 -8.64 7.10 9.39
N PHE A 194 -7.53 7.48 8.74
CA PHE A 194 -7.02 8.86 8.76
C PHE A 194 -7.53 9.65 7.55
N THR A 195 -8.21 10.77 7.78
CA THR A 195 -8.84 11.57 6.71
C THR A 195 -7.79 12.18 5.78
N ALA A 196 -7.60 11.57 4.61
CA ALA A 196 -6.83 12.14 3.51
C ALA A 196 -7.67 13.22 2.80
N PHE A 197 -7.24 14.48 2.90
CA PHE A 197 -8.00 15.64 2.44
C PHE A 197 -7.31 16.41 1.31
N ALA A 198 -6.08 16.02 0.97
CA ALA A 198 -5.33 16.63 -0.10
C ALA A 198 -4.32 15.65 -0.71
N ARG A 199 -3.66 16.09 -1.79
CA ARG A 199 -2.55 15.39 -2.42
C ARG A 199 -1.45 16.37 -2.81
N VAL A 200 -0.19 15.93 -2.70
CA VAL A 200 0.96 16.67 -3.23
C VAL A 200 0.89 16.66 -4.76
N LEU A 201 0.93 17.85 -5.37
CA LEU A 201 0.96 18.00 -6.83
C LEU A 201 2.25 17.41 -7.42
N GLN A 202 2.13 16.76 -8.58
CA GLN A 202 3.26 16.07 -9.23
C GLN A 202 4.46 16.99 -9.46
N SER A 203 4.21 18.24 -9.86
CA SER A 203 5.25 19.25 -10.07
C SER A 203 6.17 19.50 -8.86
N THR A 204 5.76 19.12 -7.64
CA THR A 204 6.53 19.35 -6.40
C THR A 204 6.88 18.07 -5.64
N GLN A 205 6.57 16.87 -6.16
CA GLN A 205 6.88 15.60 -5.47
C GLN A 205 8.39 15.36 -5.29
N ASP A 206 9.20 15.79 -6.25
CA ASP A 206 10.67 15.72 -6.14
C ASP A 206 11.19 16.63 -5.03
N ASP A 207 10.61 17.82 -4.85
CA ASP A 207 10.95 18.74 -3.77
C ASP A 207 10.59 18.13 -2.41
N VAL A 208 9.43 17.49 -2.28
CA VAL A 208 9.07 16.72 -1.06
C VAL A 208 10.09 15.63 -0.77
N THR A 209 10.51 14.89 -1.81
CA THR A 209 11.52 13.82 -1.68
C THR A 209 12.84 14.39 -1.17
N VAL A 210 13.28 15.55 -1.67
CA VAL A 210 14.48 16.24 -1.19
C VAL A 210 14.33 16.71 0.25
N LEU A 211 13.19 17.33 0.59
CA LEU A 211 12.89 17.88 1.92
C LEU A 211 12.75 16.81 3.00
N THR A 212 12.40 15.59 2.63
CA THR A 212 12.15 14.47 3.57
C THR A 212 13.26 13.41 3.55
N SER A 213 14.25 13.56 2.68
CA SER A 213 15.39 12.65 2.57
C SER A 213 16.32 12.73 3.78
N THR A 214 16.65 11.57 4.36
CA THR A 214 17.62 11.47 5.46
C THR A 214 19.05 11.82 5.07
N ALA A 215 19.37 11.86 3.78
CA ALA A 215 20.68 12.31 3.30
C ALA A 215 20.88 13.81 3.51
N ASN A 216 19.81 14.58 3.37
CA ASN A 216 19.80 16.03 3.56
C ASN A 216 19.38 16.41 4.98
N PHE A 217 18.40 15.67 5.52
CA PHE A 217 17.78 15.89 6.81
C PHE A 217 17.85 14.65 7.71
N PRO A 218 19.01 14.37 8.35
CA PRO A 218 19.09 13.31 9.34
C PRO A 218 18.06 13.49 10.47
N ILE A 219 17.57 12.37 10.99
CA ILE A 219 16.53 12.34 12.02
C ILE A 219 17.18 12.31 13.40
N PHE A 220 16.76 13.24 14.26
CA PHE A 220 17.23 13.34 15.64
C PHE A 220 16.10 13.08 16.63
N ASN A 221 16.49 12.64 17.83
CA ASN A 221 15.60 12.57 18.98
C ASN A 221 15.99 13.66 19.98
N LEU A 222 15.14 14.69 20.09
CA LEU A 222 15.29 15.78 21.04
C LEU A 222 14.34 15.64 22.26
N GLY A 223 13.62 14.52 22.35
CA GLY A 223 12.65 14.22 23.40
C GLY A 223 11.28 14.87 23.20
N GLY A 224 10.32 14.49 24.06
CA GLY A 224 8.95 15.03 24.01
C GLY A 224 8.26 14.77 22.67
N ALA A 225 7.76 15.83 22.04
CA ALA A 225 7.13 15.76 20.72
C ALA A 225 8.13 15.66 19.54
N PHE A 226 9.44 15.72 19.81
CA PHE A 226 10.50 15.83 18.81
C PHE A 226 11.42 14.60 18.77
N THR A 227 10.84 13.40 18.87
CA THR A 227 11.61 12.14 18.88
C THR A 227 12.15 11.73 17.51
N SER A 228 11.63 12.32 16.44
CA SER A 228 12.00 12.01 15.06
C SER A 228 12.04 13.27 14.21
N ILE A 229 12.67 14.32 14.73
CA ILE A 229 12.72 15.62 14.06
C ILE A 229 13.78 15.62 12.94
N PRO A 230 13.42 15.99 11.70
CA PRO A 230 14.39 16.15 10.61
C PRO A 230 15.19 17.45 10.80
N LEU A 231 16.49 17.32 11.03
CA LEU A 231 17.41 18.46 11.10
C LEU A 231 18.41 18.40 9.94
N PHE A 232 18.91 19.55 9.49
CA PHE A 232 19.99 19.60 8.52
C PHE A 232 21.23 18.85 9.00
N ASN A 233 21.93 18.20 8.05
CA ASN A 233 23.13 17.39 8.29
C ASN A 233 24.33 18.12 8.94
N THR A 234 24.25 19.44 9.16
CA THR A 234 25.26 20.25 9.86
C THR A 234 25.01 20.38 11.36
N TYR A 235 23.95 19.77 11.90
CA TYR A 235 23.69 19.79 13.33
C TYR A 235 24.72 18.98 14.13
N THR A 236 25.41 19.65 15.06
CA THR A 236 26.49 19.08 15.90
C THR A 236 26.16 19.05 17.40
N GLY A 237 24.91 19.31 17.77
CA GLY A 237 24.40 19.35 19.15
C GLY A 237 24.02 20.75 19.65
N GLY A 238 23.13 20.83 20.65
CA GLY A 238 22.64 22.09 21.23
C GLY A 238 21.12 22.28 21.07
N ASN A 239 20.63 23.51 21.20
CA ASN A 239 19.28 23.86 20.75
C ASN A 239 19.34 24.06 19.23
N PRO A 240 18.61 23.30 18.39
CA PRO A 240 18.61 23.54 16.94
C PRO A 240 18.13 24.97 16.68
N LEU A 241 19.03 25.80 16.15
CA LEU A 241 18.64 27.13 15.70
C LEU A 241 17.72 27.00 14.48
N THR A 242 16.99 28.07 14.17
CA THR A 242 16.02 28.14 13.05
C THR A 242 16.56 27.63 11.72
N ASN A 243 17.85 27.81 11.43
CA ASN A 243 18.49 27.40 10.18
C ASN A 243 18.75 25.89 10.04
N GLN A 244 18.49 25.10 11.08
CA GLN A 244 18.71 23.65 11.07
C GLN A 244 17.42 22.85 10.97
N LEU A 245 16.26 23.49 11.10
CA LEU A 245 14.95 22.85 11.06
C LEU A 245 14.41 22.85 9.63
N ASN A 246 13.69 21.79 9.25
CA ASN A 246 12.86 21.79 8.04
C ASN A 246 11.66 22.74 8.23
N LEU A 247 11.92 24.02 7.96
CA LEU A 247 11.04 25.16 8.19
C LEU A 247 10.33 25.58 6.90
N PHE A 248 9.01 25.73 6.99
CA PHE A 248 8.22 26.43 5.98
C PHE A 248 7.97 27.85 6.44
N THR A 249 8.44 28.82 5.66
CA THR A 249 8.34 30.25 5.97
C THR A 249 6.93 30.79 5.77
N THR A 250 6.20 30.23 4.80
CA THR A 250 4.85 30.68 4.43
C THR A 250 3.98 29.51 3.99
N ALA A 251 2.67 29.64 4.22
CA ALA A 251 1.62 28.81 3.64
C ALA A 251 0.61 29.72 2.90
N THR A 252 0.51 29.60 1.57
CA THR A 252 -0.31 30.53 0.77
C THR A 252 -1.07 29.83 -0.34
N LEU A 253 -2.19 30.40 -0.78
CA LEU A 253 -2.93 29.90 -1.93
C LEU A 253 -2.26 30.32 -3.24
N VAL A 254 -2.05 29.36 -4.13
CA VAL A 254 -1.54 29.57 -5.50
C VAL A 254 -2.42 28.84 -6.50
N PRO A 255 -2.60 29.36 -7.73
CA PRO A 255 -3.37 28.64 -8.76
C PRO A 255 -2.77 27.27 -9.08
N VAL A 256 -3.62 26.26 -9.27
CA VAL A 256 -3.20 24.95 -9.78
C VAL A 256 -2.94 25.05 -11.27
N ASP A 257 -1.72 24.69 -11.68
CA ASP A 257 -1.32 24.68 -13.08
C ASP A 257 -2.10 23.61 -13.87
N PRO A 258 -2.47 23.85 -15.15
CA PRO A 258 -3.27 22.91 -15.93
C PRO A 258 -2.66 21.51 -16.13
N GLY A 259 -1.35 21.35 -15.94
CA GLY A 259 -0.67 20.06 -16.05
C GLY A 259 -0.68 19.24 -14.75
N ASP A 260 -1.06 19.84 -13.63
CA ASP A 260 -1.03 19.21 -12.31
C ASP A 260 -2.37 18.57 -11.93
N ALA A 261 -3.42 18.78 -12.72
CA ALA A 261 -4.74 18.20 -12.49
C ALA A 261 -5.43 17.81 -13.80
N GLY A 262 -6.13 16.67 -13.79
CA GLY A 262 -6.95 16.24 -14.90
C GLY A 262 -8.25 17.04 -14.97
N GLU A 263 -8.92 16.98 -16.12
CA GLU A 263 -10.24 17.61 -16.34
C GLU A 263 -11.32 16.57 -16.70
N LEU A 264 -10.89 15.33 -16.96
CA LEU A 264 -11.77 14.20 -17.24
C LEU A 264 -11.85 13.30 -16.01
N THR A 265 -13.06 12.94 -15.62
CA THR A 265 -13.31 12.00 -14.52
C THR A 265 -13.04 10.55 -14.90
N THR A 266 -12.89 10.26 -16.20
CA THR A 266 -12.58 8.93 -16.72
C THR A 266 -11.09 8.65 -16.60
N LEU A 267 -10.76 7.50 -16.00
CA LEU A 267 -9.39 7.04 -15.82
C LEU A 267 -8.99 6.05 -16.92
N THR A 268 -7.70 5.96 -17.14
CA THR A 268 -7.09 4.89 -17.95
C THR A 268 -6.38 3.91 -17.03
N TYR A 269 -6.54 2.62 -17.31
CA TYR A 269 -6.01 1.56 -16.47
C TYR A 269 -4.88 0.80 -17.14
N ALA A 270 -3.87 0.43 -16.36
CA ALA A 270 -2.74 -0.37 -16.83
C ALA A 270 -2.24 -1.32 -15.75
N ILE A 271 -1.78 -2.50 -16.17
CA ILE A 271 -1.02 -3.41 -15.31
C ILE A 271 0.42 -2.92 -15.31
N SER A 272 0.84 -2.29 -14.21
CA SER A 272 2.18 -1.71 -14.08
C SER A 272 3.24 -2.77 -13.86
N SER A 273 2.91 -3.85 -13.14
CA SER A 273 3.81 -4.97 -12.91
C SER A 273 3.06 -6.26 -12.58
N ASN A 274 3.67 -7.39 -12.91
CA ASN A 274 3.29 -8.73 -12.46
C ASN A 274 4.59 -9.53 -12.26
N SER A 275 4.87 -9.91 -11.01
CA SER A 275 6.13 -10.60 -10.69
C SER A 275 6.18 -12.05 -11.19
N ASN A 276 5.04 -12.66 -11.52
CA ASN A 276 4.96 -14.05 -11.96
C ASN A 276 3.81 -14.29 -12.98
N PRO A 277 3.96 -13.84 -14.23
CA PRO A 277 2.96 -14.03 -15.27
C PRO A 277 2.78 -15.49 -15.72
N GLY A 278 3.71 -16.38 -15.35
CA GLY A 278 3.58 -17.81 -15.60
C GLY A 278 2.57 -18.49 -14.66
N LEU A 279 2.39 -17.93 -13.45
CA LEU A 279 1.40 -18.39 -12.47
C LEU A 279 0.03 -17.75 -12.71
N VAL A 280 0.01 -16.42 -12.87
CA VAL A 280 -1.22 -15.63 -13.03
C VAL A 280 -1.09 -14.73 -14.24
N ALA A 281 -1.85 -15.01 -15.30
CA ALA A 281 -2.00 -14.11 -16.43
C ALA A 281 -3.00 -13.01 -16.05
N ALA A 282 -2.57 -11.76 -16.12
CA ALA A 282 -3.38 -10.60 -15.78
C ALA A 282 -3.66 -9.78 -17.06
N THR A 283 -4.93 -9.42 -17.29
CA THR A 283 -5.35 -8.61 -18.44
C THR A 283 -6.42 -7.60 -18.03
N ILE A 284 -6.45 -6.44 -18.68
CA ILE A 284 -7.54 -5.46 -18.55
C ILE A 284 -8.21 -5.39 -19.92
N ASP A 285 -9.54 -5.48 -19.96
CA ASP A 285 -10.30 -5.33 -21.19
C ASP A 285 -10.77 -3.89 -21.43
N ASN A 286 -11.62 -3.70 -22.44
CA ASN A 286 -12.09 -2.36 -22.83
C ASN A 286 -13.17 -1.79 -21.90
N ASP A 287 -13.76 -2.61 -21.04
CA ASP A 287 -14.85 -2.24 -20.14
C ASP A 287 -14.34 -2.04 -18.70
N SER A 288 -13.04 -1.75 -18.53
CA SER A 288 -12.36 -1.59 -17.24
C SER A 288 -12.32 -2.87 -16.39
N GLU A 289 -12.65 -4.04 -16.95
CA GLU A 289 -12.66 -5.29 -16.21
C GLU A 289 -11.24 -5.89 -16.16
N PHE A 290 -10.73 -6.02 -14.94
CA PHE A 290 -9.45 -6.61 -14.65
C PHE A 290 -9.59 -8.11 -14.38
N ASN A 291 -8.97 -8.90 -15.24
CA ASN A 291 -9.11 -10.34 -15.31
C ASN A 291 -7.80 -11.01 -14.86
N LEU A 292 -7.92 -11.96 -13.94
CA LEU A 292 -6.84 -12.81 -13.46
C LEU A 292 -7.14 -14.27 -13.83
N VAL A 293 -6.30 -14.85 -14.69
CA VAL A 293 -6.40 -16.24 -15.14
C VAL A 293 -5.22 -17.03 -14.59
N PHE A 294 -5.52 -18.09 -13.85
CA PHE A 294 -4.52 -18.92 -13.19
C PHE A 294 -4.07 -20.05 -14.10
N THR A 295 -2.76 -20.30 -14.15
CA THR A 295 -2.21 -21.46 -14.85
C THR A 295 -2.59 -22.73 -14.09
N ALA A 296 -3.04 -23.74 -14.83
CA ALA A 296 -3.47 -25.00 -14.25
C ALA A 296 -2.32 -25.73 -13.54
N ASP A 297 -2.62 -26.32 -12.39
CA ASP A 297 -1.69 -27.15 -11.59
C ASP A 297 -0.35 -26.47 -11.21
N THR A 298 -0.29 -25.14 -11.22
CA THR A 298 0.90 -24.37 -10.80
C THR A 298 0.70 -23.74 -9.43
N LEU A 299 1.73 -23.85 -8.58
CA LEU A 299 1.81 -23.22 -7.26
C LEU A 299 2.76 -22.03 -7.28
N GLY A 300 2.61 -21.13 -6.30
CA GLY A 300 3.55 -20.04 -6.04
C GLY A 300 2.84 -18.75 -5.70
N SER A 301 3.55 -17.62 -5.86
CA SER A 301 3.00 -16.30 -5.60
C SER A 301 3.30 -15.31 -6.75
N ALA A 302 2.40 -14.35 -6.92
CA ALA A 302 2.50 -13.24 -7.87
C ALA A 302 2.08 -11.94 -7.18
N THR A 303 2.98 -10.96 -7.12
CA THR A 303 2.64 -9.58 -6.76
C THR A 303 2.31 -8.81 -8.02
N ILE A 304 1.12 -8.21 -8.04
CA ILE A 304 0.57 -7.50 -9.19
C ILE A 304 0.27 -6.06 -8.78
N THR A 305 0.61 -5.11 -9.65
CA THR A 305 0.27 -3.70 -9.45
C THR A 305 -0.57 -3.20 -10.63
N VAL A 306 -1.75 -2.66 -10.32
CA VAL A 306 -2.63 -2.00 -11.27
C VAL A 306 -2.58 -0.50 -11.01
N ARG A 307 -2.54 0.29 -12.08
CA ARG A 307 -2.46 1.75 -12.05
C ARG A 307 -3.66 2.36 -12.74
N ALA A 308 -4.24 3.36 -12.10
CA ALA A 308 -5.20 4.27 -12.73
C ALA A 308 -4.54 5.62 -13.01
N THR A 309 -4.73 6.16 -14.20
CA THR A 309 -4.12 7.42 -14.66
C THR A 309 -5.18 8.37 -15.23
N ASP A 310 -5.11 9.65 -14.87
CA ASP A 310 -6.01 10.69 -15.39
C ASP A 310 -5.56 11.23 -16.76
N SER A 311 -6.25 12.28 -17.24
CA SER A 311 -6.00 12.89 -18.55
C SER A 311 -4.66 13.63 -18.69
N VAL A 312 -3.97 13.96 -17.59
CA VAL A 312 -2.70 14.71 -17.61
C VAL A 312 -1.51 13.87 -17.14
N GLY A 313 -1.76 12.63 -16.71
CA GLY A 313 -0.71 11.70 -16.29
C GLY A 313 -0.57 11.54 -14.77
N ASN A 314 -1.47 12.14 -13.98
CA ASN A 314 -1.54 11.80 -12.57
C ASN A 314 -1.95 10.35 -12.40
N ALA A 315 -1.33 9.64 -11.47
CA ALA A 315 -1.55 8.22 -11.30
C ALA A 315 -1.69 7.81 -9.84
N VAL A 316 -2.43 6.73 -9.59
CA VAL A 316 -2.51 6.04 -8.29
C VAL A 316 -2.44 4.54 -8.54
N ASP A 317 -1.76 3.82 -7.64
CA ASP A 317 -1.51 2.39 -7.77
C ASP A 317 -2.27 1.60 -6.68
N SER A 318 -2.71 0.40 -7.05
CA SER A 318 -3.12 -0.65 -6.12
C SER A 318 -2.22 -1.86 -6.34
N THR A 319 -1.51 -2.27 -5.28
CA THR A 319 -0.60 -3.43 -5.29
C THR A 319 -1.14 -4.49 -4.34
N PHE A 320 -1.22 -5.73 -4.83
CA PHE A 320 -1.72 -6.87 -4.07
C PHE A 320 -0.96 -8.15 -4.47
N THR A 321 -1.07 -9.17 -3.64
CA THR A 321 -0.42 -10.47 -3.87
C THR A 321 -1.48 -11.55 -4.05
N ILE A 322 -1.29 -12.37 -5.09
CA ILE A 322 -2.00 -13.64 -5.27
C ILE A 322 -1.05 -14.77 -4.92
N THR A 323 -1.46 -15.63 -4.02
CA THR A 323 -0.76 -16.88 -3.70
C THR A 323 -1.64 -18.04 -4.14
N VAL A 324 -1.10 -18.93 -4.97
CA VAL A 324 -1.75 -20.20 -5.34
C VAL A 324 -1.04 -21.31 -4.58
N ALA A 325 -1.75 -21.93 -3.65
CA ALA A 325 -1.21 -22.93 -2.74
C ALA A 325 -2.14 -24.15 -2.66
N ASP A 326 -1.56 -25.32 -2.41
CA ASP A 326 -2.32 -26.51 -2.05
C ASP A 326 -2.80 -26.39 -0.59
N PHE A 327 -4.07 -26.71 -0.34
CA PHE A 327 -4.63 -26.73 1.02
C PHE A 327 -4.72 -28.17 1.52
N PHE A 328 -4.47 -28.36 2.82
CA PHE A 328 -4.56 -29.68 3.46
C PHE A 328 -5.91 -30.35 3.22
N ASP A 329 -7.01 -29.59 3.30
CA ASP A 329 -8.36 -30.09 3.08
C ASP A 329 -8.62 -30.64 1.66
N ASP A 330 -7.97 -30.07 0.65
CA ASP A 330 -8.12 -30.52 -0.73
C ASP A 330 -7.32 -31.80 -0.97
N TRP A 331 -6.09 -31.86 -0.45
CA TRP A 331 -5.33 -33.11 -0.42
C TRP A 331 -6.08 -34.20 0.35
N ARG A 332 -6.64 -33.85 1.51
CA ARG A 332 -7.46 -34.72 2.36
C ARG A 332 -8.65 -35.26 1.58
N SER A 333 -9.39 -34.39 0.89
CA SER A 333 -10.55 -34.77 0.08
C SER A 333 -10.20 -35.65 -1.13
N ALA A 334 -8.99 -35.51 -1.68
CA ALA A 334 -8.51 -36.32 -2.80
C ALA A 334 -8.01 -37.71 -2.37
N ASN A 335 -7.51 -37.84 -1.15
CA ASN A 335 -6.86 -39.06 -0.65
C ASN A 335 -7.77 -39.91 0.26
N PHE A 336 -8.80 -39.31 0.86
CA PHE A 336 -9.75 -39.98 1.75
C PHE A 336 -11.17 -39.90 1.17
N THR A 337 -12.07 -40.83 1.55
CA THR A 337 -13.43 -40.89 0.98
C THR A 337 -14.52 -40.84 2.04
N GLY A 338 -15.61 -40.14 1.74
CA GLY A 338 -16.84 -40.19 2.54
C GLY A 338 -16.62 -39.79 4.00
N ASN A 339 -16.94 -40.70 4.93
CA ASN A 339 -16.83 -40.44 6.36
C ASN A 339 -15.39 -40.19 6.83
N ASP A 340 -14.40 -40.69 6.09
CA ASP A 340 -12.98 -40.60 6.48
C ASP A 340 -12.47 -39.14 6.41
N ILE A 341 -13.00 -38.32 5.49
CA ILE A 341 -12.67 -36.88 5.38
C ILE A 341 -13.14 -36.10 6.63
N THR A 342 -14.27 -36.53 7.21
CA THR A 342 -14.88 -35.89 8.38
C THR A 342 -14.39 -36.46 9.71
N ASP A 343 -13.57 -37.51 9.67
CA ASP A 343 -12.99 -38.14 10.84
C ASP A 343 -11.53 -37.71 10.97
N ASP A 344 -11.29 -36.72 11.83
CA ASP A 344 -9.95 -36.18 12.04
C ASP A 344 -8.98 -37.22 12.62
N LEU A 345 -9.46 -38.33 13.20
CA LEU A 345 -8.63 -39.46 13.63
C LEU A 345 -8.07 -40.28 12.46
N ILE A 346 -8.67 -40.14 11.28
CA ILE A 346 -8.27 -40.82 10.05
C ILE A 346 -7.53 -39.84 9.13
N SER A 347 -7.93 -38.57 9.11
CA SER A 347 -7.51 -37.62 8.07
C SER A 347 -7.19 -36.21 8.54
N GLY A 348 -7.30 -35.88 9.83
CA GLY A 348 -7.12 -34.53 10.39
C GLY A 348 -5.83 -34.34 11.22
N PRO A 349 -5.47 -33.09 11.57
CA PRO A 349 -4.19 -32.75 12.21
C PRO A 349 -4.20 -32.76 13.76
N ASP A 350 -5.33 -32.98 14.43
CA ASP A 350 -5.43 -32.87 15.90
C ASP A 350 -5.55 -34.23 16.64
N VAL A 351 -4.42 -34.59 17.29
CA VAL A 351 -4.22 -35.42 18.51
C VAL A 351 -3.84 -36.94 18.39
N ASP A 352 -2.52 -37.20 18.50
CA ASP A 352 -1.81 -38.17 19.41
C ASP A 352 -1.49 -39.64 19.01
N ALA A 353 -0.19 -39.96 19.23
CA ALA A 353 0.75 -41.09 19.11
C ALA A 353 0.25 -42.54 19.18
N ASN A 354 -1.04 -42.76 19.06
CA ASN A 354 -1.69 -44.06 19.05
C ASN A 354 -2.81 -44.16 18.02
N LYS A 355 -3.31 -43.06 17.45
CA LYS A 355 -4.25 -42.96 16.30
C LYS A 355 -4.27 -41.51 15.75
N ASP A 356 -3.15 -41.03 15.22
CA ASP A 356 -2.79 -39.62 15.45
C ASP A 356 -2.97 -38.62 14.31
N GLY A 357 -3.26 -39.03 13.07
CA GLY A 357 -3.37 -38.09 11.95
C GLY A 357 -2.06 -37.35 11.57
N VAL A 358 -1.02 -37.43 12.41
CA VAL A 358 0.31 -36.83 12.26
C VAL A 358 0.98 -37.34 11.00
N THR A 359 0.85 -38.64 10.73
CA THR A 359 1.39 -39.25 9.53
C THR A 359 0.85 -38.60 8.25
N ASN A 360 -0.42 -38.20 8.22
CA ASN A 360 -1.02 -37.62 7.02
C ASN A 360 -0.62 -36.16 6.83
N LEU A 361 -0.53 -35.39 7.93
CA LEU A 361 0.02 -34.04 7.90
C LEU A 361 1.51 -34.04 7.52
N GLU A 362 2.30 -34.96 8.07
CA GLU A 362 3.71 -35.17 7.70
C GLU A 362 3.84 -35.63 6.24
N LEU A 363 3.06 -36.62 5.79
CA LEU A 363 3.07 -37.08 4.40
C LEU A 363 2.66 -35.95 3.45
N PHE A 364 1.67 -35.14 3.81
CA PHE A 364 1.29 -33.96 3.06
C PHE A 364 2.42 -32.93 3.03
N ALA A 365 2.96 -32.56 4.19
CA ALA A 365 4.07 -31.62 4.34
C ALA A 365 5.36 -32.07 3.64
N HIS A 366 5.58 -33.39 3.50
CA HIS A 366 6.73 -33.98 2.81
C HIS A 366 6.43 -34.42 1.37
N ASN A 367 5.21 -34.22 0.87
CA ASN A 367 4.76 -34.67 -0.45
C ASN A 367 4.96 -36.19 -0.72
N LEU A 368 4.65 -37.03 0.27
CA LEU A 368 4.79 -38.47 0.23
C LEU A 368 3.44 -39.19 0.05
N PRO A 369 3.38 -40.33 -0.65
CA PRO A 369 2.15 -41.11 -0.81
C PRO A 369 1.76 -41.83 0.49
N LEU A 370 0.45 -42.04 0.72
CA LEU A 370 -0.10 -42.71 1.91
C LEU A 370 0.53 -44.07 2.26
N ALA A 371 1.08 -44.78 1.28
CA ALA A 371 1.69 -46.10 1.45
C ALA A 371 3.23 -46.08 1.62
N GLY A 372 3.86 -44.90 1.68
CA GLY A 372 5.31 -44.73 1.50
C GLY A 372 6.20 -44.82 2.74
N LEU A 373 5.66 -45.05 3.94
CA LEU A 373 6.46 -44.95 5.18
C LEU A 373 7.35 -46.18 5.41
N GLN A 374 8.59 -46.09 4.93
CA GLN A 374 9.74 -46.52 5.71
C GLN A 374 10.47 -45.28 6.19
N LEU A 375 10.15 -44.79 7.38
CA LEU A 375 11.02 -43.83 8.08
C LEU A 375 12.31 -44.56 8.48
N SER A 376 13.27 -44.61 7.57
CA SER A 376 14.66 -44.64 8.03
C SER A 376 14.91 -43.25 8.60
N PRO A 377 15.47 -43.11 9.82
CA PRO A 377 15.86 -41.80 10.33
C PRO A 377 16.72 -41.14 9.25
N VAL A 378 16.30 -39.97 8.76
CA VAL A 378 17.07 -39.22 7.78
C VAL A 378 18.38 -38.88 8.48
N VAL A 379 19.45 -39.62 8.14
CA VAL A 379 20.77 -39.38 8.70
C VAL A 379 21.29 -38.11 8.07
N VAL A 380 21.40 -37.10 8.92
CA VAL A 380 21.88 -35.76 8.61
C VAL A 380 23.40 -35.81 8.55
N GLY A 381 23.98 -35.48 7.40
CA GLY A 381 25.43 -35.42 7.23
C GLY A 381 26.03 -34.18 7.91
N PHE A 382 27.32 -34.26 8.25
CA PHE A 382 28.13 -33.07 8.57
C PHE A 382 28.77 -32.58 7.27
N VAL A 383 28.69 -31.27 6.99
CA VAL A 383 29.51 -30.65 5.95
C VAL A 383 30.66 -29.93 6.64
N GLU A 384 31.88 -30.41 6.43
CA GLU A 384 33.09 -29.64 6.77
C GLU A 384 33.28 -28.56 5.71
N SER A 385 32.99 -27.30 6.05
CA SER A 385 33.48 -26.16 5.27
C SER A 385 34.48 -25.37 6.12
N ASN A 386 35.76 -25.55 5.78
CA ASN A 386 36.89 -24.65 6.01
C ASN A 386 36.83 -23.79 7.30
N ASP A 387 37.04 -24.42 8.45
CA ASP A 387 37.15 -23.85 9.82
C ASP A 387 35.86 -23.65 10.64
N SER A 388 34.70 -24.21 10.24
CA SER A 388 33.60 -24.44 11.18
C SER A 388 32.77 -25.68 10.81
N THR A 389 32.49 -26.55 11.79
CA THR A 389 31.53 -27.64 11.64
C THR A 389 30.12 -27.09 11.82
N VAL A 390 29.39 -26.89 10.72
CA VAL A 390 27.98 -26.50 10.77
C VAL A 390 27.13 -27.75 10.53
N PRO A 391 26.19 -28.10 11.43
CA PRO A 391 25.24 -29.16 11.14
C PRO A 391 24.31 -28.69 10.00
N GLU A 392 24.14 -29.54 8.99
CA GLU A 392 23.34 -29.24 7.80
C GLU A 392 22.25 -30.29 7.63
N PHE A 393 21.00 -29.94 7.92
CA PHE A 393 19.85 -30.85 7.81
C PHE A 393 19.16 -30.65 6.46
N THR A 394 19.09 -31.69 5.63
CA THR A 394 18.35 -31.63 4.36
C THR A 394 17.17 -32.60 4.38
N PHE A 395 15.96 -32.09 4.22
CA PHE A 395 14.74 -32.89 4.10
C PHE A 395 13.78 -32.27 3.08
N PRO A 396 12.99 -33.08 2.35
CA PRO A 396 11.96 -32.58 1.44
C PRO A 396 10.84 -31.90 2.25
N PHE A 397 10.31 -30.78 1.80
CA PHE A 397 9.15 -30.11 2.38
C PHE A 397 8.30 -29.49 1.28
N ARG A 398 7.03 -29.21 1.56
CA ARG A 398 6.16 -28.43 0.69
C ARG A 398 6.25 -26.97 1.06
N ASN A 399 6.70 -26.19 0.10
CA ASN A 399 6.82 -24.75 0.24
C ASN A 399 5.48 -24.02 0.07
N ASP A 400 5.32 -22.88 0.75
CA ASP A 400 4.25 -21.91 0.55
C ASP A 400 2.82 -22.48 0.70
N ILE A 401 2.62 -23.46 1.57
CA ILE A 401 1.28 -23.90 1.95
C ILE A 401 0.71 -22.96 2.99
N ALA A 402 -0.43 -22.37 2.68
CA ALA A 402 -1.19 -21.58 3.63
C ALA A 402 -1.60 -22.45 4.83
N GLY A 403 -1.26 -21.97 6.03
CA GLY A 403 -1.58 -22.64 7.27
C GLY A 403 -0.60 -23.72 7.69
N LEU A 404 0.59 -23.88 7.09
CA LEU A 404 1.66 -24.72 7.67
C LEU A 404 2.77 -23.85 8.27
N SER A 405 3.07 -24.05 9.56
CA SER A 405 4.25 -23.50 10.24
C SER A 405 5.27 -24.58 10.53
N TYR A 406 6.54 -24.18 10.59
CA TYR A 406 7.67 -25.07 10.82
C TYR A 406 8.56 -24.49 11.90
N ASP A 407 8.74 -25.23 12.98
CA ASP A 407 9.58 -24.84 14.11
C ASP A 407 10.82 -25.73 14.21
N LEU A 408 11.95 -25.10 14.53
CA LEU A 408 13.20 -25.77 14.87
C LEU A 408 13.56 -25.44 16.31
N GLU A 409 13.81 -26.47 17.10
CA GLU A 409 14.15 -26.32 18.51
C GLU A 409 15.41 -27.11 18.88
N TYR A 410 16.14 -26.62 19.89
CA TYR A 410 17.39 -27.20 20.38
C TYR A 410 17.33 -27.52 21.87
N SER A 411 18.00 -28.60 22.29
CA SER A 411 18.25 -28.98 23.69
C SER A 411 19.66 -29.54 23.90
N GLU A 412 20.30 -29.25 25.05
CA GLU A 412 21.61 -29.82 25.43
C GLU A 412 21.49 -31.21 26.11
N ASP A 413 20.31 -31.59 26.64
CA ASP A 413 20.05 -32.89 27.29
C ASP A 413 18.61 -33.39 26.98
N LEU A 414 18.44 -34.70 26.79
CA LEU A 414 17.12 -35.34 26.57
C LEU A 414 16.47 -35.81 27.89
N GLY A 415 17.19 -35.73 29.02
CA GLY A 415 16.91 -36.52 30.21
C GLY A 415 16.18 -35.84 31.37
N VAL A 416 16.17 -34.49 31.50
CA VAL A 416 15.65 -33.87 32.73
C VAL A 416 15.02 -32.50 32.48
N THR A 417 13.68 -32.43 32.44
CA THR A 417 12.88 -31.18 32.57
C THR A 417 13.21 -30.01 31.61
N ASP A 418 13.92 -30.23 30.51
CA ASP A 418 14.47 -29.15 29.70
C ASP A 418 13.48 -28.46 28.77
N ALA A 419 13.58 -27.12 28.79
CA ALA A 419 12.90 -26.21 27.90
C ALA A 419 13.62 -26.22 26.56
N TRP A 420 12.94 -26.73 25.54
CA TRP A 420 13.34 -26.56 24.15
C TRP A 420 13.44 -25.05 23.84
N ALA A 421 14.55 -24.62 23.25
CA ALA A 421 14.72 -23.25 22.82
C ALA A 421 14.47 -23.15 21.31
N SER A 422 13.58 -22.25 20.90
CA SER A 422 13.34 -21.94 19.48
C SER A 422 14.60 -21.37 18.85
N VAL A 423 14.99 -21.92 17.71
CA VAL A 423 16.09 -21.39 16.89
C VAL A 423 15.55 -20.23 16.05
N PRO A 424 16.11 -19.01 16.15
CA PRO A 424 15.62 -17.87 15.37
C PRO A 424 15.69 -18.14 13.87
N PHE A 425 14.63 -17.79 13.14
CA PHE A 425 14.53 -18.01 11.69
C PHE A 425 15.64 -17.30 10.89
N SER A 426 16.22 -16.21 11.43
CA SER A 426 17.36 -15.51 10.85
C SER A 426 18.65 -16.34 10.80
N GLU A 427 18.74 -17.42 11.59
CA GLU A 427 19.88 -18.33 11.62
C GLU A 427 19.69 -19.53 10.67
N ILE A 428 18.58 -19.59 9.94
CA ILE A 428 18.21 -20.65 9.00
C ILE A 428 18.35 -20.15 7.55
N SER A 429 19.27 -20.72 6.78
CA SER A 429 19.35 -20.47 5.33
C SER A 429 18.48 -21.46 4.54
N ARG A 430 17.69 -21.01 3.57
CA ARG A 430 16.88 -21.87 2.70
C ARG A 430 17.52 -22.04 1.32
N LEU A 431 17.59 -23.27 0.81
CA LEU A 431 18.07 -23.59 -0.55
C LEU A 431 16.93 -24.26 -1.32
N THR A 432 16.35 -23.59 -2.32
CA THR A 432 15.29 -24.17 -3.17
C THR A 432 15.86 -24.82 -4.42
N ASN A 433 15.27 -25.94 -4.86
CA ASN A 433 15.56 -26.58 -6.15
C ASN A 433 14.24 -26.98 -6.81
N ASP A 434 14.08 -26.58 -8.08
CA ASP A 434 12.83 -26.39 -8.83
C ASP A 434 11.89 -27.59 -9.04
N ASN A 435 12.00 -28.71 -8.33
CA ASN A 435 11.01 -29.82 -8.40
C ASN A 435 10.89 -30.67 -7.13
N VAL A 436 11.71 -30.43 -6.10
CA VAL A 436 11.58 -30.96 -4.74
C VAL A 436 12.21 -29.90 -3.85
N ASP A 437 11.38 -29.15 -3.13
CA ASP A 437 11.89 -28.17 -2.18
C ASP A 437 12.53 -28.93 -1.02
N THR A 438 13.85 -28.96 -0.97
CA THR A 438 14.60 -29.49 0.16
C THR A 438 15.01 -28.34 1.05
N ILE A 439 14.56 -28.26 2.30
CA ILE A 439 15.10 -27.27 3.23
C ILE A 439 16.44 -27.82 3.68
N THR A 440 17.49 -27.05 3.45
CA THR A 440 18.82 -27.29 3.98
C THR A 440 19.06 -26.34 5.15
N LEU A 441 18.72 -26.74 6.37
CA LEU A 441 18.97 -25.94 7.56
C LEU A 441 20.48 -25.88 7.79
N ARG A 442 21.11 -24.74 7.51
CA ARG A 442 22.46 -24.43 7.99
C ARG A 442 22.33 -23.62 9.25
N ILE A 443 22.75 -24.18 10.37
CA ILE A 443 22.74 -23.46 11.64
C ILE A 443 23.96 -22.57 11.69
N ASN A 444 23.79 -21.29 11.37
CA ASN A 444 24.89 -20.33 11.43
C ASN A 444 25.14 -19.98 12.91
N THR A 445 26.12 -20.64 13.53
CA THR A 445 26.39 -20.59 14.99
C THR A 445 26.91 -19.25 15.51
N GLY A 446 26.62 -18.12 14.85
CA GLY A 446 27.13 -16.77 15.14
C GLY A 446 27.43 -16.49 16.62
N SER A 447 26.47 -15.97 17.39
CA SER A 447 26.55 -15.88 18.86
C SER A 447 26.04 -17.15 19.57
N PHE A 448 25.44 -18.07 18.82
CA PHE A 448 24.90 -19.33 19.31
C PHE A 448 25.94 -20.45 19.15
N THR A 449 26.87 -20.54 20.10
CA THR A 449 27.84 -21.64 20.18
C THR A 449 27.38 -22.59 21.28
N PRO A 450 26.70 -23.70 20.92
CA PRO A 450 26.32 -24.68 21.93
C PRO A 450 27.57 -25.21 22.62
N SER A 451 27.53 -25.27 23.96
CA SER A 451 28.70 -25.59 24.78
C SER A 451 29.03 -27.09 24.77
N SER A 452 28.13 -27.92 24.25
CA SER A 452 28.24 -29.38 24.11
C SER A 452 27.47 -29.90 22.88
N PRO A 453 27.70 -31.15 22.44
CA PRO A 453 26.80 -31.83 21.52
C PRO A 453 25.38 -31.83 22.10
N GLY A 454 24.39 -31.42 21.32
CA GLY A 454 22.99 -31.39 21.73
C GLY A 454 22.07 -32.01 20.69
N PHE A 455 20.78 -31.94 20.97
CA PHE A 455 19.69 -32.52 20.20
C PHE A 455 18.91 -31.42 19.51
N TYR A 456 18.54 -31.66 18.26
CA TYR A 456 17.64 -30.80 17.51
C TYR A 456 16.36 -31.58 17.24
N ARG A 457 15.21 -30.91 17.38
CA ARG A 457 13.94 -31.44 16.88
C ARG A 457 13.30 -30.42 15.94
N TRP A 458 12.59 -30.95 14.97
CA TRP A 458 11.81 -30.18 14.03
C TRP A 458 10.35 -30.59 14.19
N SER A 459 9.46 -29.60 14.17
CA SER A 459 8.01 -29.83 14.17
C SER A 459 7.37 -29.08 13.02
N VAL A 460 6.47 -29.75 12.33
CA VAL A 460 5.50 -29.12 11.44
C VAL A 460 4.19 -28.98 12.19
N GLN A 461 3.56 -27.81 12.08
CA GLN A 461 2.24 -27.56 12.64
C GLN A 461 1.36 -27.02 11.51
N LEU A 462 0.07 -27.33 11.56
CA LEU A 462 -0.91 -26.62 10.77
C LEU A 462 -1.38 -25.45 11.65
N ASP A 463 -1.12 -24.21 11.24
CA ASP A 463 -1.70 -23.01 11.83
C ASP A 463 -3.22 -23.08 11.61
N SER A 464 -3.93 -23.65 12.56
CA SER A 464 -5.39 -23.62 12.59
C SER A 464 -5.85 -22.17 12.78
N GLU A 465 -6.92 -21.78 12.06
CA GLU A 465 -7.79 -20.68 12.50
C GLU A 465 -8.31 -20.91 13.93
#